data_AF-A0A2T5JK86-F1
#
_entry.id   AF-A0A2T5JK86-F1
#
_cell.length_a   1.000
_cell.length_b   1.000
_cell.length_c   1.000
_cell.angle_alpha   90.00
_cell.angle_beta   90.00
_cell.angle_gamma   90.00
#
_symmetry.space_group_name_H-M   'P 1'
#
loop_
_entity.id
_entity.type
_entity.pdbx_description
1 polymer ?
#
loop_
_entity_poly.entity_id
_entity_poly.type
_entity_poly.pdbx_seq_one_letter_code
_entity_poly.pdbx_strand_id
1 'polypeptide(L)'
;MRTTPGLDQHQDRHAIQKPFEKIFARLAVVSPLTGRVMVVNAQRERHTVLTGLAMNGCNALEIAANAGHSSPESCQAYVDAGIDHFQRMERLVGEAFIPIADRFLGKVVREAKDRKAQQDPDAVLRDTNLTGVGSCEIGGCRAVEAGVAPVACYTCRKFRAWAEGPHEALLVNLLARQSEFIEAGHSEVAETRTATIVAITDLLEAIRQREAADG
;
A
#
# COMPACT_ATOMS: atom_id res chain seq x y z
N MET A 1 41.81 -28.79 9.45
CA MET A 1 40.90 -28.06 8.54
C MET A 1 41.07 -28.71 7.18
N ARG A 2 40.02 -29.28 6.57
CA ARG A 2 40.15 -29.90 5.25
C ARG A 2 40.15 -28.76 4.24
N THR A 3 41.30 -28.49 3.62
CA THR A 3 41.46 -27.45 2.60
C THR A 3 41.32 -28.08 1.22
N THR A 4 40.62 -27.38 0.32
CA THR A 4 40.57 -27.74 -1.09
C THR A 4 41.89 -27.32 -1.73
N PRO A 5 42.59 -28.17 -2.52
CA PRO A 5 43.85 -27.79 -3.15
C PRO A 5 43.70 -26.50 -3.98
N GLY A 6 44.54 -25.49 -3.69
CA GLY A 6 44.50 -24.18 -4.36
C GLY A 6 43.61 -23.12 -3.67
N LEU A 7 42.99 -23.45 -2.54
CA LEU A 7 42.16 -22.55 -1.73
C LEU A 7 42.53 -22.67 -0.24
N ASP A 8 43.82 -22.68 0.07
CA ASP A 8 44.34 -23.10 1.37
C ASP A 8 43.93 -22.20 2.56
N GLN A 9 43.41 -21.00 2.29
CA GLN A 9 42.85 -20.08 3.31
C GLN A 9 41.32 -20.07 3.37
N HIS A 10 40.63 -20.81 2.50
CA HIS A 10 39.17 -20.86 2.49
C HIS A 10 38.64 -22.02 3.32
N GLN A 11 37.53 -21.78 4.01
CA GLN A 11 36.77 -22.85 4.65
C GLN A 11 36.06 -23.68 3.59
N ASP A 12 36.05 -25.01 3.77
CA ASP A 12 35.24 -25.89 2.92
C ASP A 12 33.73 -25.67 3.18
N ARG A 13 32.89 -26.16 2.25
CA ARG A 13 31.42 -26.07 2.38
C ARG A 13 30.91 -26.63 3.71
N HIS A 14 31.49 -27.73 4.18
CA HIS A 14 31.03 -28.40 5.39
C HIS A 14 31.32 -27.60 6.65
N ALA A 15 32.44 -26.87 6.67
CA ALA A 15 32.85 -26.00 7.76
C ALA A 15 31.89 -24.83 7.96
N ILE A 16 31.24 -24.34 6.89
CA ILE A 16 30.20 -23.30 6.97
C ILE A 16 28.80 -23.89 7.22
N GLN A 17 28.46 -24.98 6.53
CA GLN A 17 27.12 -25.59 6.59
C GLN A 17 26.80 -26.16 7.97
N LYS A 18 27.74 -26.87 8.62
CA LYS A 18 27.49 -27.53 9.91
C LYS A 18 27.18 -26.56 11.06
N PRO A 19 27.96 -25.46 11.27
CA PRO A 19 27.60 -24.46 12.26
C PRO A 19 26.25 -23.81 11.99
N PHE A 20 25.95 -23.50 10.72
CA PHE A 20 24.69 -22.90 10.31
C PHE A 20 23.49 -23.78 10.65
N GLU A 21 23.52 -25.06 10.26
CA GLU A 21 22.46 -26.03 10.59
C GLU A 21 22.31 -26.21 12.10
N LYS A 22 23.42 -26.24 12.85
CA LYS A 22 23.40 -26.37 14.31
C LYS A 22 22.75 -25.17 15.00
N ILE A 23 22.93 -23.95 14.48
CA ILE A 23 22.28 -22.74 15.00
C ILE A 23 20.75 -22.86 14.82
N PHE A 24 20.30 -23.17 13.60
CA PHE A 24 18.86 -23.30 13.33
C PHE A 24 18.20 -24.48 14.07
N ALA A 25 18.92 -25.60 14.23
CA ALA A 25 18.44 -26.72 15.05
C ALA A 25 18.26 -26.32 16.52
N ARG A 26 19.14 -25.47 17.07
CA ARG A 26 19.02 -24.94 18.43
C ARG A 26 17.89 -23.92 18.59
N LEU A 27 17.68 -23.08 17.58
CA LEU A 27 16.56 -22.14 17.56
C LEU A 27 15.20 -22.85 17.51
N ALA A 28 15.16 -24.08 17.01
CA ALA A 28 13.97 -24.93 16.94
C ALA A 28 12.76 -24.23 16.30
N VAL A 29 13.02 -23.41 15.27
CA VAL A 29 11.98 -22.59 14.61
C VAL A 29 10.93 -23.51 13.99
N VAL A 30 9.68 -23.37 14.42
CA VAL A 30 8.55 -24.15 13.91
C VAL A 30 7.95 -23.45 12.69
N SER A 31 7.71 -24.20 11.62
CA SER A 31 7.02 -23.67 10.44
C SER A 31 5.53 -23.45 10.75
N PRO A 32 4.98 -22.25 10.49
CA PRO A 32 3.53 -22.01 10.60
C PRO A 32 2.71 -22.86 9.63
N LEU A 33 3.32 -23.28 8.50
CA LEU A 33 2.64 -24.05 7.45
C LEU A 33 2.56 -25.55 7.78
N THR A 34 3.62 -26.12 8.36
CA THR A 34 3.71 -27.57 8.59
C THR A 34 3.62 -27.99 10.04
N GLY A 35 3.73 -27.05 10.99
CA GLY A 35 3.77 -27.32 12.42
C GLY A 35 5.01 -28.09 12.90
N ARG A 36 6.00 -28.31 12.02
CA ARG A 36 7.25 -29.02 12.32
C ARG A 36 8.43 -28.06 12.41
N VAL A 37 9.48 -28.47 13.13
CA VAL A 37 10.76 -27.73 13.15
C VAL A 37 11.31 -27.63 11.73
N MET A 38 11.66 -26.41 11.31
CA MET A 38 12.18 -26.16 9.99
C MET A 38 13.60 -26.72 9.83
N VAL A 39 13.82 -27.41 8.72
CA VAL A 39 15.16 -27.75 8.26
C VAL A 39 15.67 -26.61 7.40
N VAL A 40 16.68 -25.90 7.89
CA VAL A 40 17.24 -24.71 7.24
C VAL A 40 18.67 -24.97 6.79
N ASN A 41 18.97 -24.60 5.55
CA ASN A 41 20.32 -24.60 4.99
C ASN A 41 20.55 -23.30 4.19
N ALA A 42 21.80 -23.02 3.84
CA ALA A 42 22.17 -21.78 3.14
C ALA A 42 21.43 -21.58 1.81
N GLN A 43 21.13 -22.67 1.09
CA GLN A 43 20.37 -22.60 -0.16
C GLN A 43 18.92 -22.20 0.08
N ARG A 44 18.27 -22.77 1.12
CA ARG A 44 16.91 -22.40 1.52
C ARG A 44 16.85 -20.92 1.90
N GLU A 45 17.80 -20.42 2.68
CA GLU A 45 17.86 -19.00 3.04
C GLU A 45 17.99 -18.10 1.82
N ARG A 46 18.82 -18.48 0.84
CA ARG A 46 18.89 -17.76 -0.43
C ARG A 46 17.52 -17.68 -1.10
N HIS A 47 16.81 -18.79 -1.24
CA HIS A 47 15.46 -18.79 -1.82
C HIS A 47 14.48 -17.94 -0.99
N THR A 48 14.55 -17.99 0.35
CA THR A 48 13.72 -17.16 1.24
C THR A 48 13.95 -15.67 0.99
N VAL A 49 15.21 -15.22 0.92
CA VAL A 49 15.56 -13.81 0.68
C VAL A 49 15.09 -13.37 -0.71
N LEU A 50 15.36 -14.16 -1.76
CA LEU A 50 14.98 -13.81 -3.13
C LEU A 50 13.46 -13.81 -3.34
N THR A 51 12.74 -14.74 -2.70
CA THR A 51 11.26 -14.72 -2.67
C THR A 51 10.75 -13.49 -1.93
N GLY A 52 11.39 -13.11 -0.82
CA GLY A 52 11.08 -11.89 -0.08
C GLY A 52 11.25 -10.62 -0.92
N LEU A 53 12.28 -10.53 -1.76
CA LEU A 53 12.45 -9.42 -2.70
C LEU A 53 11.30 -9.36 -3.71
N ALA A 54 10.89 -10.51 -4.27
CA ALA A 54 9.76 -10.56 -5.19
C ALA A 54 8.44 -10.11 -4.51
N MET A 55 8.20 -10.55 -3.28
CA MET A 55 7.03 -10.12 -2.49
C MET A 55 7.02 -8.62 -2.18
N ASN A 56 8.20 -7.97 -2.15
CA ASN A 56 8.33 -6.53 -2.01
C ASN A 56 8.26 -5.77 -3.35
N GLY A 57 7.96 -6.46 -4.45
CA GLY A 57 7.76 -5.86 -5.77
C GLY A 57 9.03 -5.69 -6.60
N CYS A 58 10.16 -6.29 -6.20
CA CYS A 58 11.35 -6.28 -7.03
C CYS A 58 11.14 -7.08 -8.33
N ASN A 59 11.63 -6.55 -9.44
CA ASN A 59 11.63 -7.25 -10.72
C ASN A 59 12.78 -8.26 -10.83
N ALA A 60 12.76 -9.12 -11.86
CA ALA A 60 13.73 -10.20 -12.03
C ALA A 60 15.19 -9.70 -12.14
N LEU A 61 15.43 -8.52 -12.72
CA LEU A 61 16.76 -7.92 -12.83
C LEU A 61 17.28 -7.48 -11.45
N GLU A 62 16.44 -6.82 -10.65
CA GLU A 62 16.79 -6.40 -9.29
C GLU A 62 17.09 -7.61 -8.39
N ILE A 63 16.28 -8.66 -8.50
CA ILE A 63 16.50 -9.92 -7.77
C ILE A 63 17.81 -10.56 -8.22
N ALA A 64 18.09 -10.61 -9.53
CA ALA A 64 19.32 -11.17 -10.07
C ALA A 64 20.57 -10.42 -9.61
N ALA A 65 20.51 -9.09 -9.58
CA ALA A 65 21.59 -8.25 -9.06
C ALA A 65 21.88 -8.55 -7.58
N ASN A 66 20.84 -8.66 -6.75
CA ASN A 66 20.97 -9.01 -5.33
C ASN A 66 21.46 -10.46 -5.13
N ALA A 67 21.08 -11.37 -6.03
CA ALA A 67 21.50 -12.76 -6.00
C ALA A 67 22.95 -12.95 -6.48
N GLY A 68 23.51 -12.00 -7.26
CA GLY A 68 24.75 -12.19 -8.00
C GLY A 68 24.60 -13.18 -9.16
N HIS A 69 23.41 -13.23 -9.79
CA HIS A 69 23.19 -14.03 -10.99
C HIS A 69 23.72 -13.29 -12.21
N SER A 70 24.30 -14.03 -13.16
CA SER A 70 24.70 -13.49 -14.47
C SER A 70 23.52 -13.20 -15.38
N SER A 71 22.33 -13.72 -15.06
CA SER A 71 21.16 -13.74 -15.93
C SER A 71 19.86 -13.68 -15.12
N PRO A 72 18.89 -12.82 -15.48
CA PRO A 72 17.64 -12.62 -14.73
C PRO A 72 16.61 -13.73 -14.93
N GLU A 73 16.74 -14.57 -15.96
CA GLU A 73 15.75 -15.58 -16.34
C GLU A 73 15.50 -16.57 -15.20
N SER A 74 16.56 -16.94 -14.47
CA SER A 74 16.47 -17.81 -13.29
C SER A 74 15.72 -17.18 -12.11
N CYS A 75 15.56 -15.85 -12.09
CA CYS A 75 14.85 -15.11 -11.06
C CYS A 75 13.37 -14.93 -11.36
N GLN A 76 12.93 -15.19 -12.60
CA GLN A 76 11.53 -15.03 -13.01
C GLN A 76 10.58 -15.88 -12.15
N ALA A 77 10.99 -17.09 -11.77
CA ALA A 77 10.19 -17.97 -10.92
C ALA A 77 9.84 -17.35 -9.55
N TYR A 78 10.67 -16.45 -9.00
CA TYR A 78 10.32 -15.74 -7.76
C TYR A 78 9.26 -14.69 -8.00
N VAL A 79 9.36 -13.95 -9.11
CA VAL A 79 8.38 -12.94 -9.52
C VAL A 79 7.02 -13.60 -9.73
N ASP A 80 7.00 -14.70 -10.48
CA ASP A 80 5.77 -15.45 -10.77
C ASP A 80 5.13 -15.98 -9.47
N ALA A 81 5.94 -16.52 -8.55
CA ALA A 81 5.46 -16.95 -7.24
C ALA A 81 4.91 -15.79 -6.40
N GLY A 82 5.52 -14.60 -6.51
CA GLY A 82 5.02 -13.35 -5.95
C GLY A 82 3.63 -13.00 -6.46
N ILE A 83 3.47 -13.00 -7.78
CA ILE A 83 2.20 -12.67 -8.45
C ILE A 83 1.10 -13.65 -8.04
N ASP A 84 1.36 -14.97 -8.10
CA ASP A 84 0.36 -15.99 -7.70
C ASP A 84 -0.05 -15.81 -6.23
N HIS A 85 0.91 -15.53 -5.35
CA HIS A 85 0.62 -15.26 -3.94
C HIS A 85 -0.31 -14.05 -3.76
N PHE A 86 -0.01 -12.91 -4.41
CA PHE A 86 -0.85 -11.72 -4.35
C PHE A 86 -2.25 -11.95 -4.92
N GLN A 87 -2.36 -12.64 -6.06
CA GLN A 87 -3.66 -12.97 -6.65
C GLN A 87 -4.49 -13.88 -5.76
N ARG A 88 -3.87 -14.83 -5.04
CA ARG A 88 -4.58 -15.67 -4.06
C ARG A 88 -5.03 -14.86 -2.87
N MET A 89 -4.20 -13.93 -2.38
CA MET A 89 -4.60 -13.02 -1.31
C MET A 89 -5.81 -12.18 -1.75
N GLU A 90 -5.75 -11.56 -2.91
CA GLU A 90 -6.86 -10.77 -3.47
C GLU A 90 -8.15 -11.60 -3.56
N ARG A 91 -8.10 -12.84 -4.05
CA ARG A 91 -9.28 -13.73 -4.11
C ARG A 91 -9.84 -14.09 -2.73
N LEU A 92 -9.00 -14.25 -1.71
CA LEU A 92 -9.42 -14.74 -0.39
C LEU A 92 -9.88 -13.61 0.54
N VAL A 93 -9.26 -12.44 0.44
CA VAL A 93 -9.52 -11.33 1.37
C VAL A 93 -9.93 -10.03 0.68
N GLY A 94 -9.82 -9.94 -0.65
CA GLY A 94 -10.08 -8.70 -1.40
C GLY A 94 -11.45 -8.11 -1.11
N GLU A 95 -12.51 -8.91 -1.24
CA GLU A 95 -13.89 -8.46 -0.97
C GLU A 95 -14.07 -7.90 0.46
N ALA A 96 -13.44 -8.53 1.45
CA ALA A 96 -13.50 -8.06 2.84
C ALA A 96 -12.75 -6.74 3.05
N PHE A 97 -11.75 -6.44 2.22
CA PHE A 97 -10.99 -5.20 2.26
C PHE A 97 -11.59 -4.07 1.42
N ILE A 98 -12.48 -4.34 0.44
CA ILE A 98 -13.13 -3.31 -0.38
C ILE A 98 -13.78 -2.22 0.48
N PRO A 99 -14.64 -2.52 1.47
CA PRO A 99 -15.26 -1.49 2.31
C PRO A 99 -14.27 -0.72 3.18
N ILE A 100 -13.06 -1.25 3.41
CA ILE A 100 -12.01 -0.58 4.18
C ILE A 100 -11.17 0.31 3.26
N ALA A 101 -10.92 -0.13 2.02
CA ALA A 101 -10.18 0.62 1.02
C ALA A 101 -10.96 1.85 0.52
N ASP A 102 -12.28 1.74 0.42
CA ASP A 102 -13.16 2.80 -0.09
C ASP A 102 -13.60 3.83 0.97
N ARG A 103 -13.23 3.61 2.24
CA ARG A 103 -13.54 4.53 3.33
C ARG A 103 -12.70 5.79 3.32
N PHE A 104 -13.12 6.78 4.10
CA PHE A 104 -12.34 8.00 4.29
C PHE A 104 -11.05 7.67 5.03
N LEU A 105 -9.93 7.70 4.31
CA LEU A 105 -8.61 7.38 4.88
C LEU A 105 -7.89 8.59 5.49
N GLY A 106 -8.43 9.80 5.27
CA GLY A 106 -7.86 11.05 5.72
C GLY A 106 -8.11 11.34 7.20
N LYS A 107 -7.91 12.60 7.59
CA LYS A 107 -8.24 13.11 8.93
C LYS A 107 -9.21 14.26 8.83
N VAL A 108 -10.22 14.26 9.70
CA VAL A 108 -11.06 15.44 9.93
C VAL A 108 -10.29 16.42 10.80
N VAL A 109 -10.28 17.70 10.44
CA VAL A 109 -9.71 18.79 11.22
C VAL A 109 -10.66 19.99 11.16
N ARG A 110 -10.65 20.88 12.16
CA ARG A 110 -11.33 22.17 12.02
C ARG A 110 -10.41 23.12 11.27
N GLU A 111 -10.93 23.91 10.35
CA GLU A 111 -10.15 24.86 9.54
C GLU A 111 -9.26 25.74 10.43
N ALA A 112 -9.84 26.32 11.50
CA ALA A 112 -9.13 27.18 12.44
C ALA A 112 -7.97 26.48 13.19
N LYS A 113 -7.98 25.14 13.26
CA LYS A 113 -6.95 24.34 13.94
C LYS A 113 -5.96 23.70 12.97
N ASP A 114 -6.09 23.95 11.66
CA ASP A 114 -5.24 23.31 10.67
C ASP A 114 -3.91 24.04 10.48
N ARG A 115 -2.92 23.67 11.30
CA ARG A 115 -1.58 24.27 11.26
C ARG A 115 -0.90 24.14 9.89
N LYS A 116 -1.17 23.07 9.14
CA LYS A 116 -0.57 22.86 7.82
C LYS A 116 -1.04 23.93 6.84
N ALA A 117 -2.36 24.16 6.78
CA ALA A 117 -2.95 25.22 5.96
C ALA A 117 -2.45 26.62 6.37
N GLN A 118 -2.22 26.86 7.67
CA GLN A 118 -1.71 28.14 8.16
C GLN A 118 -0.24 28.40 7.78
N GLN A 119 0.58 27.35 7.75
CA GLN A 119 2.01 27.46 7.43
C GLN A 119 2.31 27.38 5.93
N ASP A 120 1.44 26.70 5.18
CA ASP A 120 1.60 26.39 3.77
C ASP A 120 0.28 26.60 3.03
N PRO A 121 0.02 27.83 2.52
CA PRO A 121 -1.19 28.13 1.77
C PRO A 121 -1.36 27.29 0.50
N ASP A 122 -0.27 26.81 -0.10
CA ASP A 122 -0.30 25.98 -1.31
C ASP A 122 -0.76 24.54 -1.01
N ALA A 123 -0.78 24.15 0.26
CA ALA A 123 -1.37 22.89 0.69
C ALA A 123 -2.90 22.94 0.79
N VAL A 124 -3.52 24.12 0.70
CA VAL A 124 -4.98 24.28 0.79
C VAL A 124 -5.66 23.77 -0.47
N LEU A 125 -6.62 22.87 -0.29
CA LEU A 125 -7.41 22.28 -1.35
C LEU A 125 -8.76 23.00 -1.42
N ARG A 126 -9.13 23.42 -2.62
CA ARG A 126 -10.36 24.16 -2.90
C ARG A 126 -11.22 23.42 -3.91
N ASP A 127 -12.53 23.56 -3.78
CA ASP A 127 -13.49 23.07 -4.77
C ASP A 127 -13.55 23.98 -6.01
N THR A 128 -14.44 23.64 -6.95
CA THR A 128 -14.66 24.43 -8.17
C THR A 128 -15.19 25.84 -7.90
N ASN A 129 -15.76 26.10 -6.72
CA ASN A 129 -16.23 27.41 -6.29
C ASN A 129 -15.17 28.19 -5.50
N LEU A 130 -13.92 27.71 -5.49
CA LEU A 130 -12.80 28.26 -4.72
C LEU A 130 -12.99 28.21 -3.20
N THR A 131 -13.96 27.42 -2.72
CA THR A 131 -14.23 27.19 -1.31
C THR A 131 -13.27 26.14 -0.78
N GLY A 132 -12.66 26.40 0.39
CA GLY A 132 -11.74 25.47 1.01
C GLY A 132 -12.45 24.21 1.49
N VAL A 133 -11.92 23.04 1.13
CA VAL A 133 -12.43 21.73 1.56
C VAL A 133 -11.46 21.02 2.51
N GLY A 134 -10.23 21.50 2.62
CA GLY A 134 -9.22 20.85 3.43
C GLY A 134 -7.80 21.26 3.05
N SER A 135 -6.82 20.51 3.56
CA SER A 135 -5.42 20.65 3.17
C SER A 135 -4.72 19.30 2.93
N CYS A 136 -3.59 19.35 2.23
CA CYS A 136 -2.72 18.20 2.01
C CYS A 136 -1.58 18.19 3.04
N GLU A 137 -1.40 17.09 3.78
CA GLU A 137 -0.35 16.95 4.80
C GLU A 137 1.07 17.25 4.27
N ILE A 138 1.34 16.89 3.01
CA ILE A 138 2.67 17.11 2.40
C ILE A 138 2.74 18.47 1.68
N GLY A 139 1.66 18.91 1.05
CA GLY A 139 1.69 20.01 0.06
C GLY A 139 2.23 19.54 -1.30
N GLY A 140 1.84 20.21 -2.39
CA GLY A 140 2.42 19.99 -3.73
C GLY A 140 2.33 18.56 -4.28
N CYS A 141 1.20 17.86 -4.09
CA CYS A 141 1.05 16.50 -4.62
C CYS A 141 0.56 16.50 -6.07
N ARG A 142 0.88 15.42 -6.80
CA ARG A 142 0.48 15.23 -8.21
C ARG A 142 -1.03 15.41 -8.48
N ALA A 143 -1.89 15.19 -7.49
CA ALA A 143 -3.33 15.39 -7.65
C ALA A 143 -3.69 16.86 -7.89
N VAL A 144 -2.95 17.78 -7.27
CA VAL A 144 -3.10 19.23 -7.48
C VAL A 144 -2.54 19.60 -8.85
N GLU A 145 -1.34 19.12 -9.18
CA GLU A 145 -0.69 19.38 -10.48
C GLU A 145 -1.52 18.87 -11.67
N ALA A 146 -2.16 17.70 -11.51
CA ALA A 146 -3.01 17.10 -12.54
C ALA A 146 -4.43 17.67 -12.57
N GLY A 147 -4.77 18.63 -11.70
CA GLY A 147 -6.10 19.25 -11.66
C GLY A 147 -7.24 18.32 -11.24
N VAL A 148 -6.93 17.22 -10.54
CA VAL A 148 -7.92 16.25 -10.05
C VAL A 148 -8.26 16.42 -8.57
N ALA A 149 -7.55 17.31 -7.87
CA ALA A 149 -7.93 17.80 -6.56
C ALA A 149 -9.18 18.71 -6.65
N PRO A 150 -10.11 18.65 -5.68
CA PRO A 150 -10.02 17.88 -4.43
C PRO A 150 -10.64 16.48 -4.51
N VAL A 151 -11.27 16.10 -5.64
CA VAL A 151 -12.01 14.84 -5.77
C VAL A 151 -11.12 13.63 -5.48
N ALA A 152 -9.91 13.58 -6.04
CA ALA A 152 -8.95 12.51 -5.79
C ALA A 152 -8.41 12.48 -4.33
N CYS A 153 -8.62 13.55 -3.56
CA CYS A 153 -8.09 13.65 -2.20
C CYS A 153 -8.94 12.90 -1.17
N TYR A 154 -10.22 12.63 -1.44
CA TYR A 154 -11.11 11.95 -0.48
C TYR A 154 -10.72 10.50 -0.20
N THR A 155 -10.05 9.81 -1.13
CA THR A 155 -9.49 8.47 -0.93
C THR A 155 -8.01 8.51 -0.51
N CYS A 156 -7.43 9.69 -0.30
CA CYS A 156 -6.03 9.86 0.05
C CYS A 156 -5.83 9.97 1.57
N ARG A 157 -4.97 9.12 2.15
CA ARG A 157 -4.57 9.17 3.58
C ARG A 157 -3.97 10.50 4.04
N LYS A 158 -3.44 11.29 3.10
CA LYS A 158 -2.77 12.57 3.38
C LYS A 158 -3.74 13.75 3.41
N PHE A 159 -5.02 13.50 3.13
CA PHE A 159 -6.03 14.55 3.11
C PHE A 159 -6.48 14.91 4.52
N ARG A 160 -6.48 16.21 4.81
CA ARG A 160 -6.95 16.81 6.05
C ARG A 160 -8.24 17.56 5.73
N ALA A 161 -9.37 16.86 5.77
CA ALA A 161 -10.67 17.42 5.45
C ALA A 161 -11.11 18.41 6.53
N TRP A 162 -11.57 19.59 6.12
CA TRP A 162 -12.09 20.58 7.05
C TRP A 162 -13.54 20.23 7.42
N ALA A 163 -13.85 20.13 8.71
CA ALA A 163 -15.21 19.81 9.16
C ALA A 163 -16.25 20.80 8.60
N GLU A 164 -15.85 22.05 8.42
CA GLU A 164 -16.65 23.15 7.89
C GLU A 164 -16.72 23.18 6.35
N GLY A 165 -16.04 22.24 5.67
CA GLY A 165 -15.94 22.20 4.21
C GLY A 165 -17.25 21.78 3.52
N PRO A 166 -17.50 22.18 2.26
CA PRO A 166 -18.72 21.89 1.50
C PRO A 166 -18.79 20.44 0.97
N HIS A 167 -18.49 19.45 1.82
CA HIS A 167 -18.42 18.04 1.46
C HIS A 167 -19.77 17.48 0.96
N GLU A 168 -20.87 17.91 1.56
CA GLU A 168 -22.22 17.48 1.17
C GLU A 168 -22.59 17.97 -0.24
N ALA A 169 -22.27 19.23 -0.57
CA ALA A 169 -22.51 19.78 -1.90
C ALA A 169 -21.70 19.02 -2.97
N LEU A 170 -20.47 18.64 -2.65
CA LEU A 170 -19.61 17.85 -3.52
C LEU A 170 -20.15 16.42 -3.70
N LEU A 171 -20.66 15.79 -2.63
CA LEU A 171 -21.31 14.48 -2.69
C LEU A 171 -22.53 14.50 -3.63
N VAL A 172 -23.40 15.48 -3.48
CA VAL A 172 -24.60 15.65 -4.32
C VAL A 172 -24.20 15.79 -5.80
N ASN A 173 -23.17 16.58 -6.10
CA ASN A 173 -22.67 16.73 -7.46
C ASN A 173 -22.14 15.41 -8.04
N LEU A 174 -21.36 14.66 -7.26
CA LEU A 174 -20.82 13.37 -7.70
C LEU A 174 -21.91 12.33 -7.96
N LEU A 175 -22.94 12.27 -7.11
CA LEU A 175 -24.10 11.39 -7.30
C LEU A 175 -24.87 11.75 -8.57
N ALA A 176 -25.17 13.03 -8.78
CA ALA A 176 -25.86 13.49 -9.99
C ALA A 176 -25.08 13.11 -11.25
N ARG A 177 -23.77 13.35 -11.26
CA ARG A 177 -22.89 13.05 -12.38
C ARG A 177 -22.73 11.53 -12.61
N GLN A 178 -22.75 10.73 -11.55
CA GLN A 178 -22.76 9.27 -11.66
C GLN A 178 -24.05 8.78 -12.32
N SER A 179 -25.21 9.29 -11.89
CA SER A 179 -26.51 8.96 -12.50
C SER A 179 -26.56 9.36 -13.99
N GLU A 180 -26.06 10.54 -14.35
CA GLU A 180 -25.96 10.98 -15.75
C GLU A 180 -25.17 9.99 -16.62
N PHE A 181 -24.04 9.47 -16.11
CA PHE A 181 -23.24 8.48 -16.83
C PHE A 181 -23.96 7.13 -16.96
N ILE A 182 -24.69 6.71 -15.93
CA ILE A 182 -25.48 5.46 -15.98
C ILE A 182 -26.60 5.59 -17.02
N GLU A 183 -27.34 6.70 -17.01
CA GLU A 183 -28.41 6.98 -17.97
C GLU A 183 -27.90 7.07 -19.40
N ALA A 184 -26.68 7.59 -19.60
CA ALA A 184 -26.00 7.63 -20.89
C ALA A 184 -25.40 6.27 -21.33
N GLY A 185 -25.50 5.21 -20.52
CA GLY A 185 -24.96 3.88 -20.84
C GLY A 185 -23.44 3.73 -20.62
N HIS A 186 -22.82 4.62 -19.85
CA HIS A 186 -21.39 4.61 -19.54
C HIS A 186 -21.11 4.08 -18.12
N SER A 187 -21.53 2.84 -17.82
CA SER A 187 -21.43 2.25 -16.48
C SER A 187 -20.00 2.15 -15.94
N GLU A 188 -19.03 1.75 -16.77
CA GLU A 188 -17.61 1.66 -16.35
C GLU A 188 -17.07 3.03 -15.90
N VAL A 189 -17.49 4.11 -16.56
CA VAL A 189 -17.10 5.49 -16.19
C VAL A 189 -17.80 5.92 -14.90
N ALA A 190 -19.05 5.49 -14.69
CA ALA A 190 -19.78 5.75 -13.46
C ALA A 190 -19.13 5.08 -12.24
N GLU A 191 -18.61 3.86 -12.39
CA GLU A 191 -17.95 3.09 -11.31
C GLU A 191 -16.68 3.77 -10.78
N THR A 192 -15.95 4.52 -11.62
CA THR A 192 -14.74 5.25 -11.20
C THR A 192 -14.96 6.24 -10.06
N ARG A 193 -16.22 6.64 -9.80
CA ARG A 193 -16.59 7.59 -8.74
C ARG A 193 -17.09 6.93 -7.46
N THR A 194 -17.39 5.62 -7.49
CA THR A 194 -18.00 4.91 -6.36
C THR A 194 -17.15 5.02 -5.10
N ALA A 195 -15.84 4.77 -5.19
CA ALA A 195 -14.94 4.85 -4.05
C ALA A 195 -14.90 6.27 -3.44
N THR A 196 -14.93 7.32 -4.26
CA THR A 196 -14.97 8.71 -3.78
C THR A 196 -16.30 9.03 -3.08
N ILE A 197 -17.42 8.55 -3.62
CA ILE A 197 -18.77 8.73 -3.03
C ILE A 197 -18.83 8.06 -1.65
N VAL A 198 -18.34 6.82 -1.54
CA VAL A 198 -18.26 6.09 -0.26
C VAL A 198 -17.37 6.85 0.73
N ALA A 199 -16.18 7.30 0.30
CA ALA A 199 -15.27 8.05 1.16
C ALA A 199 -15.88 9.37 1.68
N ILE A 200 -16.61 10.13 0.84
CA ILE A 200 -17.26 11.37 1.31
C ILE A 200 -18.41 11.05 2.27
N THR A 201 -19.16 9.98 2.03
CA THR A 201 -20.24 9.54 2.92
C THR A 201 -19.70 9.19 4.31
N ASP A 202 -18.60 8.42 4.36
CA ASP A 202 -17.90 8.05 5.59
C ASP A 202 -17.30 9.28 6.30
N LEU A 203 -16.75 10.24 5.54
CA LEU A 203 -16.29 11.53 6.08
C LEU A 203 -17.42 12.31 6.76
N LEU A 204 -18.58 12.45 6.12
CA LEU A 204 -19.73 13.16 6.69
C LEU A 204 -20.22 12.49 7.98
N GLU A 205 -20.22 11.16 8.03
CA GLU A 205 -20.51 10.43 9.25
C GLU A 205 -19.49 10.71 10.35
N ALA A 206 -18.19 10.68 10.02
CA ALA A 206 -17.12 10.99 10.95
C ALA A 206 -17.19 12.43 11.51
N ILE A 207 -17.57 13.41 10.68
CA ILE A 207 -17.80 14.79 11.11
C ILE A 207 -18.94 14.85 12.14
N ARG A 208 -20.10 14.27 11.81
CA ARG A 208 -21.27 14.24 12.71
C ARG A 208 -20.97 13.59 14.06
N GLN A 209 -20.26 12.46 14.06
CA GLN A 209 -19.89 11.77 15.30
C GLN A 209 -18.96 12.62 16.18
N ARG A 210 -18.07 13.39 15.55
CA ARG A 210 -17.16 14.30 16.26
C ARG A 210 -17.87 15.49 16.87
N GLU A 211 -18.80 16.09 16.12
CA GLU A 211 -19.61 17.21 16.61
C GLU A 211 -20.50 16.79 17.78
N ALA A 212 -21.06 15.57 17.74
CA ALA A 212 -21.83 15.00 18.84
C ALA A 212 -20.99 14.69 20.10
N ALA A 213 -19.67 14.50 19.95
CA ALA A 213 -18.76 14.26 21.07
C ALA A 213 -18.17 15.56 21.67
N ASP A 214 -18.15 16.65 20.89
CA ASP A 214 -17.64 17.97 21.28
C ASP A 214 -18.72 18.88 21.90
N GLY A 215 -20.01 18.51 21.80
CA GLY A 215 -21.18 19.26 22.30
C GLY A 215 -21.75 18.70 23.60
#